data_AF-A0A6N3FUI4-F1
#
_entry.id   AF-A0A6N3FUI4-F1
#
_cell.length_a   1.000
_cell.length_b   1.000
_cell.length_c   1.000
_cell.angle_alpha   90.00
_cell.angle_beta   90.00
_cell.angle_gamma   90.00
#
_symmetry.space_group_name_H-M   'P 1'
#
loop_
_entity.id
_entity.type
_entity.pdbx_description
1 polymer ?
#
loop_
_entity_poly.entity_id
_entity_poly.type
_entity_poly.pdbx_seq_one_letter_code
_entity_poly.pdbx_strand_id
1 'polypeptide(L)'
;MDRDYFIFKEILNSEDYKKVKANQKYILALMYSFMNVYNKLSINQNQIIQLANISRETFRQSKRILKKHKLIEYTYYSKVHLNMPVNREKIYIHIDLINGKYSHLSNGAKLFYSYFLNEQNNLNERYIKYTLSGIMNEFGGTYNTIENICQELIQEKLLVKKKEGVSYIYHFKEI
;
A
#
# COMPACT_ATOMS: atom_id res chain seq x y z
N MET A 1 -14.42 8.61 13.47
CA MET A 1 -14.00 7.21 13.74
C MET A 1 -12.52 7.19 13.47
N ASP A 2 -11.71 7.19 14.52
CA ASP A 2 -10.26 7.13 14.40
C ASP A 2 -9.90 5.66 14.21
N ARG A 3 -9.85 5.24 12.94
CA ARG A 3 -9.42 3.91 12.55
C ARG A 3 -8.04 4.01 11.96
N ASP A 4 -7.15 3.18 12.47
CA ASP A 4 -5.83 3.02 11.88
C ASP A 4 -5.94 2.25 10.56
N TYR A 5 -5.37 2.84 9.51
CA TYR A 5 -5.15 2.16 8.25
C TYR A 5 -3.72 1.65 8.21
N PHE A 6 -3.52 0.40 7.81
CA PHE A 6 -2.18 -0.19 7.84
C PHE A 6 -2.03 -1.37 6.88
N ILE A 7 -0.78 -1.73 6.66
CA ILE A 7 -0.37 -3.02 6.12
C ILE A 7 0.72 -3.62 7.01
N PHE A 8 0.75 -4.95 7.13
CA PHE A 8 1.82 -5.61 7.88
C PHE A 8 3.13 -5.58 7.10
N LYS A 9 4.23 -5.24 7.79
CA LYS A 9 5.56 -5.13 7.19
C LYS A 9 6.04 -6.45 6.59
N GLU A 10 5.78 -7.58 7.26
CA GLU A 10 6.15 -8.91 6.75
C GLU A 10 5.47 -9.22 5.40
N ILE A 11 4.23 -8.79 5.21
CA ILE A 11 3.50 -9.00 3.95
C ILE A 11 4.19 -8.28 2.80
N LEU A 12 4.72 -7.07 3.03
CA LEU A 12 5.39 -6.27 2.00
C LEU A 12 6.60 -6.99 1.41
N ASN A 13 7.32 -7.73 2.25
CA ASN A 13 8.52 -8.46 1.87
C ASN A 13 8.22 -9.83 1.22
N SER A 14 6.98 -10.29 1.25
CA SER A 14 6.61 -11.61 0.72
C SER A 14 6.62 -11.65 -0.82
N GLU A 15 7.09 -12.77 -1.37
CA GLU A 15 7.13 -13.00 -2.82
C GLU A 15 5.74 -12.99 -3.46
N ASP A 16 4.70 -13.39 -2.72
CA ASP A 16 3.33 -13.33 -3.19
C ASP A 16 2.79 -11.90 -3.27
N TYR A 17 3.18 -11.04 -2.33
CA TYR A 17 2.84 -9.62 -2.38
C TYR A 17 3.56 -8.88 -3.50
N LYS A 18 4.84 -9.18 -3.77
CA LYS A 18 5.58 -8.57 -4.88
C LYS A 18 4.95 -8.83 -6.25
N LYS A 19 4.23 -9.95 -6.41
CA LYS A 19 3.55 -10.35 -7.65
C LYS A 19 2.21 -9.63 -7.90
N VAL A 20 1.66 -8.92 -6.91
CA VAL A 20 0.39 -8.20 -7.09
C VAL A 20 0.61 -6.73 -7.45
N LYS A 21 -0.35 -6.12 -8.14
CA LYS A 21 -0.29 -4.71 -8.59
C LYS A 21 -0.63 -3.75 -7.44
N ALA A 22 -0.19 -2.50 -7.58
CA ALA A 22 -0.45 -1.41 -6.64
C ALA A 22 -1.91 -1.32 -6.12
N ASN A 23 -2.91 -1.38 -7.02
CA ASN A 23 -4.31 -1.37 -6.60
C ASN A 23 -4.69 -2.56 -5.70
N GLN A 24 -4.17 -3.75 -6.01
CA GLN A 24 -4.44 -4.97 -5.21
C GLN A 24 -3.77 -4.88 -3.84
N LYS A 25 -2.54 -4.36 -3.81
CA LYS A 25 -1.79 -4.07 -2.58
C LYS A 25 -2.57 -3.15 -1.65
N TYR A 26 -3.12 -2.07 -2.19
CA TYR A 26 -3.88 -1.10 -1.40
C TYR A 26 -5.21 -1.65 -0.91
N ILE A 27 -5.93 -2.40 -1.76
CA ILE A 27 -7.14 -3.11 -1.34
C ILE A 27 -6.83 -4.07 -0.18
N LEU A 28 -5.71 -4.79 -0.24
CA LEU A 28 -5.29 -5.69 0.84
C LEU A 28 -5.01 -4.92 2.15
N ALA A 29 -4.32 -3.78 2.08
CA ALA A 29 -4.09 -2.91 3.23
C ALA A 29 -5.41 -2.44 3.88
N LEU A 30 -6.36 -1.98 3.06
CA LEU A 30 -7.70 -1.64 3.54
C LEU A 30 -8.38 -2.85 4.19
N MET A 31 -8.33 -4.03 3.57
CA MET A 31 -8.93 -5.23 4.17
C MET A 31 -8.33 -5.57 5.55
N TYR A 32 -6.99 -5.51 5.69
CA TYR A 32 -6.34 -5.70 7.00
C TYR A 32 -6.80 -4.70 8.04
N SER A 33 -6.98 -3.45 7.64
CA SER A 33 -7.46 -2.36 8.50
C SER A 33 -8.89 -2.58 9.02
N PHE A 34 -9.68 -3.44 8.35
CA PHE A 34 -11.04 -3.82 8.75
C PHE A 34 -11.18 -5.30 9.15
N MET A 35 -10.06 -5.95 9.44
CA MET A 35 -10.06 -7.32 9.94
C MET A 35 -10.48 -7.37 11.41
N ASN A 36 -11.27 -8.37 11.79
CA ASN A 36 -11.59 -8.64 13.20
C ASN A 36 -10.58 -9.62 13.84
N VAL A 37 -10.80 -9.93 15.13
CA VAL A 37 -9.97 -10.86 15.91
C VAL A 37 -9.93 -12.29 15.37
N TYR A 38 -10.85 -12.66 14.47
CA TYR A 38 -10.91 -13.97 13.83
C TYR A 38 -10.32 -13.96 12.41
N ASN A 39 -9.56 -12.92 12.06
CA ASN A 39 -8.97 -12.69 10.75
C ASN A 39 -10.00 -12.53 9.61
N LYS A 40 -11.24 -12.17 9.95
CA LYS A 40 -12.34 -11.99 8.99
C LYS A 40 -12.51 -10.51 8.67
N LEU A 41 -12.77 -10.21 7.40
CA LEU A 41 -13.22 -8.87 7.01
C LEU A 41 -14.55 -8.55 7.71
N SER A 42 -14.55 -7.52 8.55
CA SER A 42 -15.70 -7.16 9.40
C SER A 42 -16.72 -6.24 8.74
N ILE A 43 -16.36 -5.65 7.60
CA ILE A 43 -17.20 -4.67 6.89
C ILE A 43 -17.70 -5.17 5.55
N ASN A 44 -18.68 -4.45 5.01
CA ASN A 44 -19.17 -4.69 3.66
C ASN A 44 -18.08 -4.38 2.63
N GLN A 45 -17.92 -5.25 1.63
CA GLN A 45 -17.00 -5.06 0.52
C GLN A 45 -17.23 -3.74 -0.23
N ASN A 46 -18.48 -3.25 -0.30
CA ASN A 46 -18.81 -1.95 -0.90
C ASN A 46 -18.11 -0.77 -0.19
N GLN A 47 -17.87 -0.86 1.11
CA GLN A 47 -17.14 0.18 1.84
C GLN A 47 -15.66 0.19 1.45
N ILE A 48 -15.03 -0.98 1.27
CA ILE A 48 -13.65 -1.06 0.74
C ILE A 48 -13.58 -0.47 -0.67
N ILE A 49 -14.58 -0.74 -1.52
CA ILE A 49 -14.66 -0.22 -2.89
C ILE A 49 -14.71 1.31 -2.91
N GLN A 50 -15.52 1.90 -2.02
CA GLN A 50 -15.62 3.35 -1.86
C GLN A 50 -14.30 3.96 -1.37
N LEU A 51 -13.71 3.39 -0.32
CA LEU A 51 -12.43 3.86 0.23
C LEU A 51 -11.28 3.75 -0.80
N ALA A 52 -11.28 2.69 -1.61
CA ALA A 52 -10.30 2.51 -2.66
C ALA A 52 -10.56 3.34 -3.92
N ASN A 53 -11.71 4.00 -4.02
CA ASN A 53 -12.18 4.73 -5.20
C ASN A 53 -12.04 3.93 -6.50
N ILE A 54 -12.56 2.69 -6.50
CA ILE A 54 -12.50 1.77 -7.65
C ILE A 54 -13.88 1.24 -8.03
N SER A 55 -13.97 0.62 -9.22
CA SER A 55 -15.18 -0.09 -9.62
C SER A 55 -15.34 -1.43 -8.89
N ARG A 56 -16.59 -1.91 -8.82
CA ARG A 56 -16.89 -3.27 -8.31
C ARG A 56 -16.17 -4.35 -9.11
N GLU A 57 -16.02 -4.17 -10.42
CA GLU A 57 -15.32 -5.11 -11.28
C GLU A 57 -13.83 -5.18 -10.93
N THR A 58 -13.17 -4.02 -10.82
CA THR A 58 -11.76 -3.93 -10.43
C THR A 58 -11.53 -4.60 -9.07
N PHE A 59 -12.45 -4.39 -8.12
CA PHE A 59 -12.39 -5.04 -6.81
C PHE A 59 -12.56 -6.57 -6.91
N ARG A 60 -13.51 -7.06 -7.69
CA ARG A 60 -13.73 -8.51 -7.92
C ARG A 60 -12.50 -9.17 -8.55
N GLN A 61 -11.91 -8.54 -9.57
CA GLN A 61 -10.68 -9.02 -10.20
C GLN A 61 -9.51 -9.02 -9.21
N SER A 62 -9.36 -7.95 -8.42
CA SER A 62 -8.31 -7.83 -7.42
C SER A 62 -8.42 -8.91 -6.35
N LYS A 63 -9.63 -9.16 -5.84
CA LYS A 63 -9.91 -10.26 -4.91
C LYS A 63 -9.52 -11.63 -5.48
N ARG A 64 -9.80 -11.89 -6.76
CA ARG A 64 -9.41 -13.16 -7.40
C ARG A 64 -7.89 -13.32 -7.42
N ILE A 65 -7.17 -12.24 -7.68
CA ILE A 65 -5.70 -12.23 -7.71
C ILE A 65 -5.12 -12.40 -6.30
N LEU A 66 -5.63 -11.67 -5.31
CA LEU A 66 -5.20 -11.81 -3.91
C LEU A 66 -5.40 -13.24 -3.39
N LYS A 67 -6.51 -13.90 -3.78
CA LYS A 67 -6.73 -15.32 -3.46
C LYS A 67 -5.71 -16.23 -4.15
N LYS A 68 -5.46 -16.00 -5.44
CA LYS A 68 -4.48 -16.78 -6.22
C LYS A 68 -3.08 -16.74 -5.59
N HIS A 69 -2.72 -15.60 -5.00
CA HIS A 69 -1.46 -15.39 -4.30
C HIS A 69 -1.51 -15.70 -2.80
N LYS A 70 -2.54 -16.40 -2.31
CA LYS A 70 -2.65 -16.83 -0.90
C LYS A 70 -2.53 -15.67 0.11
N LEU A 71 -2.93 -14.46 -0.27
CA LEU A 71 -3.00 -13.30 0.63
C LEU A 71 -4.37 -13.22 1.33
N ILE A 72 -5.39 -13.81 0.70
CA ILE A 72 -6.73 -13.97 1.27
C ILE A 72 -7.28 -15.37 0.97
N GLU A 73 -8.24 -15.78 1.78
CA GLU A 73 -9.00 -17.00 1.63
C GLU A 73 -10.50 -16.74 1.63
N TYR A 74 -11.27 -17.71 1.14
CA TYR A 74 -12.72 -17.71 1.22
C TYR A 74 -13.16 -18.87 2.08
N THR A 75 -14.05 -18.61 3.03
CA THR A 75 -14.81 -19.68 3.67
C THR A 75 -16.13 -19.92 2.96
N TYR A 76 -16.83 -20.96 3.41
CA TYR A 76 -18.26 -21.12 3.18
C TYR A 76 -18.97 -19.77 3.44
N TYR A 77 -19.91 -19.40 2.57
CA TYR A 77 -20.62 -18.10 2.54
C TYR A 77 -19.85 -16.88 2.01
N SER A 78 -18.76 -17.06 1.24
CA SER A 78 -18.05 -15.94 0.57
C SER A 78 -17.48 -14.86 1.51
N LYS A 79 -17.31 -15.19 2.79
CA LYS A 79 -16.62 -14.34 3.76
C LYS A 79 -15.12 -14.33 3.44
N VAL A 80 -14.53 -13.14 3.45
CA VAL A 80 -13.10 -12.94 3.18
C VAL A 80 -12.34 -13.14 4.48
N HIS A 81 -11.41 -14.09 4.46
CA HIS A 81 -10.43 -14.32 5.51
C HIS A 81 -9.07 -13.79 5.04
N LEU A 82 -8.35 -13.13 5.95
CA LEU A 82 -7.05 -12.54 5.66
C LEU A 82 -5.96 -13.44 6.27
N ASN A 83 -4.92 -13.69 5.48
CA ASN A 83 -3.79 -14.47 5.97
C ASN A 83 -2.93 -13.56 6.86
N MET A 84 -2.76 -13.98 8.10
CA MET A 84 -2.03 -13.22 9.11
C MET A 84 -0.55 -13.57 9.06
N PRO A 85 0.34 -12.58 8.94
CA PRO A 85 1.77 -12.82 9.12
C PRO A 85 2.07 -13.16 10.58
N VAL A 86 3.22 -13.80 10.80
CA VAL A 86 3.68 -14.15 12.15
C VAL A 86 4.11 -12.87 12.88
N ASN A 87 4.88 -12.02 12.21
CA ASN A 87 5.22 -10.69 12.69
C ASN A 87 4.10 -9.69 12.37
N ARG A 88 3.60 -9.03 13.43
CA ARG A 88 2.49 -8.08 13.36
C ARG A 88 2.94 -6.62 13.33
N GLU A 89 4.21 -6.34 13.05
CA GLU A 89 4.70 -4.98 12.80
C GLU A 89 3.91 -4.35 11.65
N LYS A 90 3.44 -3.11 11.88
CA LYS A 90 2.55 -2.40 10.97
C LYS A 90 3.26 -1.21 10.36
N ILE A 91 2.95 -0.96 9.10
CA ILE A 91 3.19 0.33 8.45
C ILE A 91 1.84 1.01 8.32
N TYR A 92 1.72 2.15 8.99
CA TYR A 92 0.48 2.93 8.99
C TYR A 92 0.36 3.77 7.71
N ILE A 93 -0.87 3.85 7.21
CA ILE A 93 -1.26 4.69 6.08
C ILE A 93 -1.99 5.89 6.68
N HIS A 94 -1.50 7.08 6.41
CA HIS A 94 -2.07 8.29 6.97
C HIS A 94 -3.54 8.46 6.51
N ILE A 95 -4.41 8.89 7.43
CA ILE A 95 -5.85 8.96 7.21
C ILE A 95 -6.22 9.90 6.05
N ASP A 96 -5.46 10.96 5.83
CA ASP A 96 -5.66 11.90 4.72
C ASP A 96 -5.51 11.25 3.34
N LEU A 97 -4.70 10.20 3.22
CA LEU A 97 -4.54 9.43 1.98
C LEU A 97 -5.77 8.56 1.69
N ILE A 98 -6.58 8.28 2.72
CA ILE A 98 -7.78 7.46 2.64
C ILE A 98 -9.03 8.33 2.48
N ASN A 99 -9.19 9.35 3.32
CA ASN A 99 -10.42 10.13 3.48
C ASN A 99 -10.64 11.22 2.42
N GLY A 100 -9.88 11.17 1.33
CA GLY A 100 -10.20 11.90 0.10
C GLY A 100 -9.43 13.20 -0.15
N LYS A 101 -8.66 13.72 0.82
CA LYS A 101 -7.76 14.87 0.61
C LYS A 101 -6.80 14.62 -0.54
N TYR A 102 -6.28 13.39 -0.62
CA TYR A 102 -5.46 12.90 -1.72
C TYR A 102 -6.21 11.87 -2.59
N SER A 103 -7.51 12.09 -2.86
CA SER A 103 -8.34 11.17 -3.66
C SER A 103 -7.87 10.99 -5.10
N HIS A 104 -7.21 12.00 -5.67
CA HIS A 104 -6.67 12.00 -7.02
C HIS A 104 -5.36 11.18 -7.13
N LEU A 105 -4.65 10.94 -6.02
CA LEU A 105 -3.48 10.08 -6.02
C LEU A 105 -3.89 8.65 -6.30
N SER A 106 -3.09 7.95 -7.11
CA SER A 106 -3.24 6.52 -7.32
C SER A 106 -3.06 5.77 -5.99
N ASN A 107 -3.73 4.63 -5.89
CA ASN A 107 -3.57 3.74 -4.73
C ASN A 107 -2.13 3.24 -4.56
N GLY A 108 -1.35 3.20 -5.66
CA GLY A 108 0.08 2.96 -5.62
C GLY A 108 0.85 4.07 -4.94
N ALA A 109 0.61 5.33 -5.31
CA ALA A 109 1.26 6.48 -4.71
C ALA A 109 0.99 6.60 -3.20
N LYS A 110 -0.26 6.34 -2.77
CA LYS A 110 -0.64 6.33 -1.35
C LYS A 110 0.14 5.29 -0.53
N LEU A 111 0.27 4.06 -1.04
CA LEU A 111 1.07 3.03 -0.38
C LEU A 111 2.57 3.35 -0.41
N PHE A 112 3.06 3.80 -1.55
CA PHE A 112 4.46 4.12 -1.76
C PHE A 112 4.92 5.18 -0.77
N TYR A 113 4.15 6.27 -0.65
CA TYR A 113 4.37 7.31 0.34
C TYR A 113 4.39 6.75 1.77
N SER A 114 3.38 5.95 2.14
CA SER A 114 3.26 5.42 3.51
C SER A 114 4.43 4.51 3.88
N TYR A 115 4.89 3.68 2.94
CA TYR A 115 6.02 2.78 3.14
C TYR A 115 7.33 3.55 3.36
N PHE A 116 7.67 4.42 2.42
CA PHE A 116 8.97 5.09 2.44
C PHE A 116 9.04 6.23 3.45
N LEU A 117 7.93 6.88 3.80
CA LEU A 117 7.90 7.81 4.93
C LEU A 117 8.17 7.07 6.26
N ASN A 118 7.52 5.92 6.47
CA ASN A 118 7.77 5.10 7.65
C ASN A 118 9.23 4.64 7.72
N GLU A 119 9.83 4.30 6.58
CA GLU A 119 11.26 3.97 6.52
C GLU A 119 12.17 5.15 6.85
N GLN A 120 11.92 6.33 6.25
CA GLN A 120 12.63 7.57 6.54
C GLN A 120 12.59 7.88 8.05
N ASN A 121 11.42 7.75 8.67
CA ASN A 121 11.23 7.99 10.10
C ASN A 121 11.93 6.94 10.97
N ASN A 122 11.91 5.67 10.57
CA ASN A 122 12.63 4.59 11.29
C ASN A 122 14.15 4.76 11.26
N LEU A 123 14.69 5.29 10.16
CA LEU A 123 16.11 5.60 10.03
C LEU A 123 16.48 6.90 10.76
N ASN A 124 15.49 7.69 11.19
CA ASN A 124 15.67 9.04 11.72
C ASN A 124 16.49 9.93 10.76
N GLU A 125 16.28 9.74 9.46
CA GLU A 125 16.97 10.47 8.41
C GLU A 125 16.05 11.50 7.77
N ARG A 126 16.63 12.62 7.31
CA ARG A 126 15.86 13.65 6.59
C ARG A 126 15.47 13.20 5.18
N TYR A 127 16.15 12.19 4.64
CA TYR A 127 15.92 11.67 3.31
C TYR A 127 16.42 10.23 3.27
N ILE A 128 15.87 9.43 2.36
CA ILE A 128 16.36 8.08 2.08
C ILE A 128 17.04 8.04 0.72
N LYS A 129 18.12 7.25 0.62
CA LYS A 129 18.87 7.07 -0.62
C LYS A 129 18.60 5.70 -1.21
N TYR A 130 18.02 5.68 -2.40
CA TYR A 130 17.71 4.45 -3.11
C TYR A 130 18.20 4.47 -4.55
N THR A 131 18.71 3.34 -5.00
CA THR A 131 18.77 3.06 -6.43
C THR A 131 17.37 2.77 -6.95
N LEU A 132 17.19 2.99 -8.25
CA LEU A 132 15.93 2.64 -8.88
C LEU A 132 15.60 1.14 -8.75
N SER A 133 16.62 0.28 -8.90
CA SER A 133 16.46 -1.16 -8.72
C SER A 133 16.07 -1.53 -7.29
N GLY A 134 16.59 -0.82 -6.29
CA GLY A 134 16.21 -0.99 -4.88
C GLY A 134 14.72 -0.75 -4.67
N ILE A 135 14.22 0.41 -5.10
CA ILE A 135 12.78 0.73 -4.99
C ILE A 135 11.91 -0.28 -5.75
N MET A 136 12.31 -0.67 -6.96
CA MET A 136 11.57 -1.66 -7.75
C MET A 136 11.51 -3.02 -7.05
N ASN A 137 12.59 -3.44 -6.39
CA ASN A 137 12.64 -4.72 -5.67
C ASN A 137 11.78 -4.72 -4.42
N GLU A 138 11.73 -3.60 -3.69
CA GLU A 138 10.95 -3.49 -2.46
C GLU A 138 9.46 -3.27 -2.73
N PHE A 139 9.14 -2.23 -3.51
CA PHE A 139 7.75 -1.86 -3.74
C PHE A 139 7.11 -2.73 -4.83
N GLY A 140 7.89 -3.33 -5.73
CA GLY A 140 7.41 -4.05 -6.91
C GLY A 140 6.86 -3.11 -7.99
N GLY A 141 7.18 -3.39 -9.26
CA GLY A 141 6.69 -2.62 -10.40
C GLY A 141 7.76 -2.38 -11.45
N THR A 142 7.40 -1.66 -12.51
CA THR A 142 8.34 -1.23 -13.55
C THR A 142 8.88 0.17 -13.25
N TYR A 143 9.98 0.54 -13.89
CA TYR A 143 10.51 1.92 -13.85
C TYR A 143 9.42 2.97 -14.07
N ASN A 144 8.66 2.85 -15.16
CA ASN A 144 7.59 3.78 -15.50
C ASN A 144 6.53 3.87 -14.41
N THR A 145 6.21 2.75 -13.74
CA THR A 145 5.24 2.75 -12.64
C THR A 145 5.77 3.56 -11.46
N ILE A 146 7.04 3.37 -11.09
CA ILE A 146 7.68 4.08 -9.99
C ILE A 146 7.84 5.57 -10.31
N GLU A 147 8.24 5.92 -11.53
CA GLU A 147 8.36 7.32 -11.95
C GLU A 147 7.01 8.03 -11.92
N ASN A 148 5.95 7.41 -12.44
CA ASN A 148 4.62 7.99 -12.40
C ASN A 148 4.16 8.24 -10.95
N ILE A 149 4.36 7.25 -10.06
CA ILE A 149 4.08 7.40 -8.63
C ILE A 149 4.88 8.57 -8.02
N CYS A 150 6.18 8.68 -8.33
CA CYS A 150 7.00 9.78 -7.84
C CYS A 150 6.47 11.13 -8.34
N GLN A 151 6.08 11.21 -9.61
CA GLN A 151 5.54 12.45 -10.20
C GLN A 151 4.22 12.87 -9.53
N GLU A 152 3.31 11.93 -9.28
CA GLU A 152 2.07 12.19 -8.53
C GLU A 152 2.37 12.80 -7.15
N LEU A 153 3.31 12.22 -6.40
CA LEU A 153 3.69 12.71 -5.08
C LEU A 153 4.44 14.04 -5.10
N ILE A 154 5.23 14.31 -6.14
CA ILE A 154 5.92 15.60 -6.32
C ILE A 154 4.91 16.72 -6.61
N GLN A 155 3.90 16.46 -7.44
CA GLN A 155 2.84 17.41 -7.76
C GLN A 155 2.07 17.85 -6.50
N GLU A 156 1.81 16.89 -5.60
CA GLU A 156 1.19 17.15 -4.29
C GLU A 156 2.16 17.66 -3.22
N LYS A 157 3.41 17.95 -3.59
CA LYS A 157 4.48 18.42 -2.70
C LYS A 157 4.80 17.45 -1.54
N LEU A 158 4.39 16.19 -1.62
CA LEU A 158 4.64 15.12 -0.64
C LEU A 158 6.02 14.49 -0.79
N LEU A 159 6.63 14.61 -1.97
CA LEU A 159 7.94 14.06 -2.26
C LEU A 159 8.85 15.14 -2.88
N VAL A 160 10.09 15.19 -2.43
CA VAL A 160 11.20 15.84 -3.15
C VAL A 160 12.18 14.74 -3.60
N LYS A 161 12.39 14.63 -4.91
CA LYS A 161 13.30 13.65 -5.52
C LYS A 161 14.48 14.37 -6.17
N LYS A 162 15.71 13.99 -5.83
CA LYS A 162 16.94 14.53 -6.43
C LYS A 162 17.84 13.40 -6.90
N LYS A 163 18.38 13.51 -8.12
CA LYS A 163 19.36 12.54 -8.64
C LYS A 163 20.72 12.75 -7.98
N GLU A 164 21.35 11.66 -7.55
CA GLU A 164 22.70 11.64 -6.99
C GLU A 164 23.48 10.44 -7.57
N GLY A 165 24.23 10.69 -8.64
CA GLY A 165 24.92 9.65 -9.40
C GLY A 165 23.94 8.66 -10.04
N VAL A 166 24.08 7.37 -9.69
CA VAL A 166 23.18 6.28 -10.11
C VAL A 166 22.00 6.07 -9.15
N SER A 167 21.97 6.81 -8.04
CA SER A 167 20.92 6.75 -7.03
C SER A 167 20.05 8.00 -7.08
N TYR A 168 18.97 7.96 -6.31
CA TYR A 168 18.12 9.11 -6.04
C TYR A 168 17.98 9.28 -4.53
N ILE A 169 17.96 10.54 -4.11
CA ILE A 169 17.59 10.96 -2.78
C ILE A 169 16.09 11.27 -2.81
N TYR A 170 15.35 10.67 -1.89
CA TYR A 170 13.91 10.89 -1.70
C TYR A 170 13.68 11.48 -0.32
N HIS A 171 13.04 12.64 -0.27
CA HIS A 171 12.59 13.26 0.97
C HIS A 171 11.07 13.31 0.96
N PHE A 172 10.47 12.47 1.80
CA PHE A 172 9.03 12.40 2.01
C PHE A 172 8.64 13.40 3.10
N LYS A 173 7.65 14.24 2.84
CA LYS A 173 7.17 15.21 3.82
C LYS A 173 6.02 14.61 4.60
N GLU A 174 6.03 14.79 5.92
CA GLU A 174 4.92 14.40 6.78
C GLU A 174 3.66 15.25 6.48
N ILE A 175 2.49 14.64 6.73
CA ILE A 175 1.16 15.24 6.57
C ILE A 175 0.35 15.06 7.83
#